data_AF-S4NXW5-F1
#
_entry.id   AF-S4NXW5-F1
#
_cell.length_a   1.000
_cell.length_b   1.000
_cell.length_c   1.000
_cell.angle_alpha   90.00
_cell.angle_beta   90.00
_cell.angle_gamma   90.00
#
_symmetry.space_group_name_H-M   'P 1'
#
loop_
_entity.id
_entity.type
_entity.pdbx_description
1 polymer ?
#
loop_
_entity_poly.entity_id
_entity_poly.type
_entity_poly.pdbx_seq_one_letter_code
_entity_poly.pdbx_strand_id
1 'polypeptide(L)'
;MDVLKSEDDVITRERDLAAKYKSEIEKMKAQIKVIQYEPVTFQSSRCAACNKLLELPSVHFLCQHSYHQDCFQMYSESEHECPSCVTSAGRNRASMPPPPAA
;
A
#
# COMPACT_ATOMS: atom_id res chain seq x y z
N MET A 1 44.44 -1.60 13.62
CA MET A 1 43.65 -2.79 13.21
C MET A 1 42.14 -2.49 13.23
N ASP A 2 41.77 -1.22 13.07
CA ASP A 2 40.44 -0.71 13.42
C ASP A 2 39.61 -0.37 12.18
N VAL A 3 40.28 -0.09 11.06
CA VAL A 3 39.66 0.16 9.75
C VAL A 3 38.97 -1.10 9.21
N LEU A 4 39.64 -2.26 9.20
CA LEU A 4 39.04 -3.51 8.72
C LEU A 4 37.78 -3.89 9.53
N LYS A 5 37.82 -3.77 10.85
CA LYS A 5 36.65 -4.04 11.70
C LYS A 5 35.47 -3.12 11.36
N SER A 6 35.74 -1.84 11.11
CA SER A 6 34.70 -0.89 10.73
C SER A 6 34.09 -1.21 9.36
N GLU A 7 34.90 -1.67 8.40
CA GLU A 7 34.43 -2.09 7.08
C GLU A 7 33.60 -3.38 7.16
N ASP A 8 34.03 -4.37 7.95
CA ASP A 8 33.26 -5.60 8.21
C ASP A 8 31.89 -5.30 8.86
N ASP A 9 31.83 -4.33 9.77
CA ASP A 9 30.58 -3.87 10.41
C ASP A 9 29.63 -3.20 9.41
N VAL A 10 30.17 -2.40 8.48
CA VAL A 10 29.39 -1.78 7.40
C VAL A 10 28.86 -2.85 6.45
N ILE A 11 29.71 -3.79 6.01
CA ILE A 11 29.30 -4.88 5.11
C ILE A 11 28.21 -5.73 5.76
N THR A 12 28.30 -6.00 7.06
CA THR A 12 27.28 -6.79 7.78
C THR A 12 25.95 -6.04 7.85
N ARG A 13 25.97 -4.73 8.15
CA ARG A 13 24.77 -3.90 8.16
C ARG A 13 24.10 -3.80 6.79
N GLU A 14 24.87 -3.59 5.73
CA GLU A 14 24.36 -3.55 4.36
C GLU A 14 23.72 -4.89 3.95
N ARG A 15 24.32 -6.02 4.34
CA ARG A 15 23.74 -7.35 4.09
C ARG A 15 22.43 -7.58 4.85
N ASP A 16 22.36 -7.17 6.11
CA ASP A 16 21.13 -7.27 6.92
C ASP A 16 20.01 -6.40 6.31
N LEU A 17 20.35 -5.19 5.89
CA LEU A 17 19.43 -4.27 5.23
C LEU A 17 18.93 -4.84 3.90
N ALA A 18 19.82 -5.38 3.07
CA ALA A 18 19.46 -6.05 1.83
C ALA A 18 18.55 -7.27 2.06
N ALA A 19 18.79 -8.05 3.13
CA ALA A 19 17.94 -9.18 3.50
C ALA A 19 16.53 -8.71 3.91
N LYS A 20 16.45 -7.65 4.72
CA LYS A 20 15.17 -7.01 5.09
C LYS A 20 14.40 -6.53 3.86
N TYR A 21 15.06 -5.83 2.94
CA TYR A 21 14.42 -5.37 1.70
C TYR A 21 13.91 -6.52 0.83
N LYS A 22 14.69 -7.61 0.70
CA LYS A 22 14.23 -8.80 -0.04
C LYS A 22 12.99 -9.41 0.59
N SER A 23 12.96 -9.52 1.92
CA SER A 23 11.79 -10.03 2.64
C SER A 23 10.54 -9.16 2.42
N GLU A 24 10.68 -7.84 2.49
CA GLU A 24 9.56 -6.92 2.26
C GLU A 24 9.06 -6.97 0.81
N ILE A 25 9.97 -7.06 -0.17
CA ILE A 25 9.60 -7.23 -1.58
C ILE A 25 8.82 -8.53 -1.80
N GLU A 26 9.24 -9.63 -1.17
CA GLU A 26 8.55 -10.91 -1.28
C GLU A 26 7.15 -10.86 -0.68
N LYS A 27 6.99 -10.22 0.49
CA LYS A 27 5.68 -9.97 1.09
C LYS A 27 4.79 -9.12 0.20
N MET A 28 5.30 -8.03 -0.36
CA MET A 28 4.53 -7.18 -1.28
C MET A 28 4.10 -7.96 -2.54
N LYS A 29 4.99 -8.79 -3.11
CA LYS A 29 4.65 -9.67 -4.23
C LYS A 29 3.57 -10.69 -3.86
N ALA A 30 3.63 -11.26 -2.66
CA ALA A 30 2.59 -12.15 -2.18
C ALA A 30 1.24 -11.42 -2.03
N GLN A 31 1.24 -10.20 -1.48
CA GLN A 31 0.03 -9.36 -1.38
C GLN A 31 -0.55 -9.04 -2.76
N ILE A 32 0.27 -8.71 -3.75
CA ILE A 32 -0.19 -8.49 -5.14
C ILE A 32 -0.87 -9.74 -5.70
N LYS A 33 -0.27 -10.93 -5.48
CA LYS A 33 -0.87 -12.20 -5.94
C LYS A 33 -2.22 -12.46 -5.28
N VAL A 34 -2.35 -12.22 -3.97
CA VAL A 34 -3.62 -12.37 -3.26
C VAL A 34 -4.67 -11.45 -3.88
N ILE A 35 -4.35 -10.17 -4.09
CA ILE A 35 -5.30 -9.20 -4.69
C ILE A 35 -5.71 -9.58 -6.12
N GLN A 36 -4.81 -10.20 -6.90
CA GLN A 36 -5.08 -10.59 -8.29
C GLN A 36 -5.86 -11.89 -8.43
N TYR A 37 -5.59 -12.88 -7.59
CA TYR A 37 -6.06 -14.25 -7.80
C TYR A 37 -7.03 -14.75 -6.72
N GLU A 38 -7.07 -14.11 -5.55
CA GLU A 38 -7.93 -14.51 -4.45
C GLU A 38 -9.19 -13.64 -4.39
N PRO A 39 -10.39 -14.23 -4.17
CA PRO A 39 -11.60 -13.45 -4.00
C PRO A 39 -11.54 -12.63 -2.70
N VAL A 40 -11.47 -11.31 -2.83
CA VAL A 40 -11.51 -10.39 -1.69
C VAL A 40 -12.95 -10.25 -1.22
N THR A 41 -13.24 -10.68 0.02
CA THR A 41 -14.57 -10.48 0.63
C THR A 41 -14.68 -9.05 1.17
N PHE A 42 -15.55 -8.25 0.58
CA PHE A 42 -15.84 -6.90 1.07
C PHE A 42 -16.85 -6.97 2.23
N GLN A 43 -16.36 -6.89 3.46
CA GLN A 43 -17.21 -6.77 4.66
C GLN A 43 -17.54 -5.31 5.03
N SER A 44 -17.02 -4.36 4.27
CA SER A 44 -17.18 -2.92 4.51
C SER A 44 -18.63 -2.49 4.27
N SER A 45 -19.43 -2.49 5.32
CA SER A 45 -20.83 -2.06 5.30
C SER A 45 -21.00 -0.54 5.48
N ARG A 46 -19.92 0.26 5.38
CA ARG A 46 -19.93 1.70 5.62
C ARG A 46 -19.20 2.48 4.54
N CYS A 47 -19.75 3.61 4.15
CA CYS A 47 -19.19 4.50 3.13
C CYS A 47 -18.04 5.30 3.71
N ALA A 48 -16.86 5.27 3.10
CA ALA A 48 -15.70 6.03 3.59
C ALA A 48 -15.83 7.56 3.37
N ALA A 49 -16.77 8.03 2.56
CA ALA A 49 -17.03 9.46 2.35
C ALA A 49 -18.06 10.03 3.35
N CYS A 50 -19.17 9.32 3.59
CA CYS A 50 -20.27 9.83 4.42
C CYS A 50 -20.44 9.10 5.77
N ASN A 51 -19.67 8.04 6.03
CA ASN A 51 -19.71 7.18 7.23
C ASN A 51 -21.07 6.50 7.52
N LYS A 52 -22.03 6.57 6.59
CA LYS A 52 -23.33 5.87 6.71
C LYS A 52 -23.22 4.42 6.25
N LEU A 53 -24.21 3.60 6.61
CA LEU A 53 -24.31 2.24 6.07
C LEU A 53 -24.38 2.29 4.54
N LEU A 54 -23.65 1.37 3.91
CA LEU A 54 -23.69 1.21 2.46
C LEU A 54 -25.05 0.67 2.05
N GLU A 55 -25.69 1.35 1.11
CA GLU A 55 -26.91 0.91 0.44
C GLU A 55 -26.59 0.73 -1.04
N LEU A 56 -27.30 -0.18 -1.71
CA LEU A 56 -27.12 -0.39 -3.15
C LEU A 56 -27.69 0.81 -3.92
N PRO A 57 -27.00 1.31 -4.96
CA PRO A 57 -25.76 0.81 -5.56
C PRO A 57 -24.46 1.30 -4.89
N SER A 58 -23.48 0.40 -4.74
CA SER A 58 -22.18 0.68 -4.11
C SER A 58 -20.99 0.34 -5.00
N VAL A 59 -19.89 1.07 -4.80
CA VAL A 59 -18.59 0.88 -5.47
C VAL A 59 -17.56 0.42 -4.44
N HIS A 60 -16.90 -0.69 -4.72
CA HIS A 60 -15.89 -1.29 -3.83
C HIS A 60 -14.54 -1.34 -4.53
N PHE A 61 -13.49 -0.88 -3.84
CA PHE A 61 -12.11 -0.95 -4.32
C PHE A 61 -11.34 -2.04 -3.59
N LEU A 62 -10.37 -2.66 -4.27
CA LEU A 62 -9.48 -3.68 -3.69
C LEU A 62 -8.63 -3.15 -2.51
N CYS A 63 -8.53 -1.83 -2.34
CA CYS A 63 -7.97 -1.21 -1.14
C CYS A 63 -8.92 -1.25 0.09
N GLN A 64 -10.01 -2.04 0.03
CA GLN A 64 -11.06 -2.20 1.04
C GLN A 64 -11.90 -0.95 1.35
N HIS A 65 -11.74 0.13 0.60
CA HIS A 65 -12.62 1.30 0.69
C HIS A 65 -13.88 1.08 -0.15
N SER A 66 -15.02 1.36 0.46
CA SER A 66 -16.33 1.20 -0.16
C SER A 66 -17.09 2.53 -0.09
N TYR A 67 -17.83 2.84 -1.14
CA TYR A 67 -18.55 4.10 -1.31
C TYR A 67 -19.93 3.84 -1.90
N HIS A 68 -20.89 4.71 -1.61
CA HIS A 68 -22.11 4.81 -2.43
C HIS A 68 -21.75 5.31 -3.82
N GLN A 69 -22.51 4.93 -4.85
CA GLN A 69 -22.30 5.43 -6.20
C GLN A 69 -22.37 6.98 -6.25
N ASP A 70 -23.34 7.59 -5.56
CA ASP A 70 -23.48 9.05 -5.47
C ASP A 70 -22.30 9.70 -4.73
N CYS A 71 -21.89 9.11 -3.60
CA CYS A 71 -20.72 9.60 -2.87
C CYS A 71 -19.44 9.46 -3.70
N PHE A 72 -19.31 8.41 -4.51
CA PHE A 72 -18.17 8.29 -5.39
C PHE A 72 -18.17 9.37 -6.47
N GLN A 73 -19.32 9.62 -7.11
CA GLN A 73 -19.44 10.62 -8.17
C GLN A 73 -19.23 12.06 -7.69
N MET A 74 -19.56 12.36 -6.43
CA MET A 74 -19.37 13.69 -5.84
C MET A 74 -17.94 13.94 -5.33
N TYR A 75 -17.23 12.89 -4.91
CA TYR A 75 -15.92 13.01 -4.24
C TYR A 75 -14.75 12.54 -5.11
N SER A 76 -15.00 11.86 -6.24
CA SER A 76 -13.95 11.36 -7.11
C SER A 76 -13.85 12.20 -8.38
N GLU A 77 -12.64 12.70 -8.66
CA GLU A 77 -12.31 13.39 -9.91
C GLU A 77 -12.02 12.41 -11.06
N SER A 78 -11.80 11.12 -10.73
CA SER A 78 -11.50 10.04 -11.68
C SER A 78 -12.27 8.77 -11.33
N GLU A 79 -12.80 8.08 -12.33
CA GLU A 79 -13.70 6.91 -12.15
C GLU A 79 -12.99 5.65 -11.63
N HIS A 80 -11.66 5.67 -11.51
CA HIS A 80 -10.85 4.50 -11.21
C HIS A 80 -9.99 4.63 -9.95
N GLU A 81 -10.02 5.77 -9.27
CA GLU A 81 -9.16 6.02 -8.11
C GLU A 81 -9.98 6.09 -6.83
N CYS A 82 -9.46 5.47 -5.77
CA CYS A 82 -10.06 5.58 -4.45
C CYS A 82 -9.69 6.94 -3.84
N PRO A 83 -10.66 7.83 -3.55
CA PRO A 83 -10.38 9.18 -3.06
C PRO A 83 -9.63 9.16 -1.72
N SER A 84 -9.93 8.21 -0.84
CA SER A 84 -9.18 8.03 0.42
C SER A 84 -7.72 7.61 0.19
N CYS A 85 -7.46 6.81 -0.84
CA CYS A 85 -6.10 6.39 -1.18
C CYS A 85 -5.30 7.52 -1.84
N VAL A 86 -5.89 8.31 -2.74
CA VAL A 86 -5.23 9.44 -3.41
C VAL A 86 -4.81 10.49 -2.39
N THR A 87 -5.70 10.90 -1.47
CA THR A 87 -5.35 11.83 -0.40
C THR A 87 -4.28 11.25 0.54
N SER A 88 -4.20 9.93 0.67
CA SER A 88 -3.21 9.25 1.52
C SER A 88 -1.91 8.87 0.80
N ALA A 89 -1.82 9.02 -0.52
CA ALA A 89 -0.74 8.51 -1.37
C ALA A 89 0.65 9.09 -1.05
N GLY A 90 0.72 10.13 -0.20
CA GLY A 90 1.95 10.61 0.40
C GLY A 90 2.60 9.66 1.41
N ARG A 91 1.92 8.60 1.88
CA ARG A 91 2.50 7.65 2.87
C ARG A 91 3.01 6.35 2.27
N ASN A 92 2.46 5.91 1.14
CA ASN A 92 2.75 4.59 0.60
C ASN A 92 3.98 4.60 -0.34
N ARG A 93 4.37 5.79 -0.82
CA ARG A 93 5.65 6.01 -1.54
C ARG A 93 6.81 6.32 -0.59
N ALA A 94 6.52 6.77 0.64
CA ALA A 94 7.53 7.20 1.61
C ALA A 94 8.28 6.03 2.28
N SER A 95 7.82 4.79 2.13
CA SER A 95 8.53 3.60 2.60
C SER A 95 9.62 3.11 1.64
N MET A 96 9.77 3.76 0.48
CA MET A 96 10.88 3.53 -0.44
C MET A 96 11.97 4.56 -0.14
N PRO A 97 13.05 4.20 0.59
CA PRO A 97 14.21 5.08 0.66
C PRO A 97 14.81 5.26 -0.74
N PRO A 98 15.50 6.39 -1.00
CA PRO A 98 16.06 6.70 -2.30
C PRO A 98 16.97 5.56 -2.80
N PRO A 99 17.05 5.32 -4.13
CA PRO A 99 17.98 4.33 -4.66
C PRO A 99 19.40 4.65 -4.18
N PRO A 100 20.23 3.64 -3.87
CA PRO A 100 21.65 3.89 -3.60
C PRO A 100 22.23 4.61 -4.81
N ALA A 101 22.77 5.80 -4.59
CA ALA A 101 23.47 6.56 -5.62
C ALA A 101 24.59 5.66 -6.16
N ALA A 102 24.51 5.35 -7.45
CA ALA A 102 25.58 4.70 -8.19
C ALA A 102 26.77 5.67 -8.36
#